data_AF-A0A7V7QNH1-F1
#
_entry.id   AF-A0A7V7QNH1-F1
#
_cell.length_a   1.000
_cell.length_b   1.000
_cell.length_c   1.000
_cell.angle_alpha   90.00
_cell.angle_beta   90.00
_cell.angle_gamma   90.00
#
_symmetry.space_group_name_H-M   'P 1'
#
loop_
_entity.id
_entity.type
_entity.pdbx_description
1 polymer ?
#
loop_
_entity_poly.entity_id
_entity_poly.type
_entity_poly.pdbx_seq_one_letter_code
_entity_poly.pdbx_strand_id
1 'polypeptide(L)'
;MSFKEQIQIEKEKLSKMTVKEKIDYIWEYYKYWIIGIAASLFLIYGIVDAQIENSKPTYLYVTMVNSNMVSSGETTLMDDFAEFAQIDQTKTKLNLDTSIQMKTDMSDEYSMNSSAKMFAQFAAKTIDATIMNKDMIDFFVDKDAFADLKTILPTDFYEKHKDRFITGTDSEGNPFMCAMDISDSKIFQETNSYAETPYYSIIVNTQNQENSIQFLEYLYSKN
;
A
#
# COMPACT_ATOMS: atom_id res chain seq x y z
N MET A 1 -12.11 -11.11 59.66
CA MET A 1 -10.71 -10.95 59.23
C MET A 1 -10.67 -9.90 58.13
N SER A 2 -10.00 -8.79 58.38
CA SER A 2 -9.86 -7.69 57.42
C SER A 2 -9.03 -8.12 56.22
N PHE A 3 -9.33 -7.61 55.03
CA PHE A 3 -8.57 -7.85 53.80
C PHE A 3 -7.06 -7.57 53.98
N LYS A 4 -6.73 -6.58 54.83
CA LYS A 4 -5.35 -6.25 55.18
C LYS A 4 -4.63 -7.33 56.00
N GLU A 5 -5.36 -8.03 56.89
CA GLU A 5 -4.79 -9.11 57.70
C GLU A 5 -4.50 -10.36 56.84
N GLN A 6 -5.36 -10.65 55.86
CA GLN A 6 -5.15 -11.79 54.94
C GLN A 6 -3.90 -11.59 54.07
N ILE A 7 -3.72 -10.39 53.52
CA ILE A 7 -2.52 -10.03 52.74
C ILE A 7 -1.24 -10.13 53.58
N GLN A 8 -1.31 -9.79 54.86
CA GLN A 8 -0.15 -9.80 55.75
C GLN A 8 0.27 -11.23 56.13
N ILE A 9 -0.71 -12.13 56.34
CA ILE A 9 -0.48 -13.56 56.59
C ILE A 9 0.10 -14.26 55.34
N GLU A 10 -0.42 -13.95 54.14
CA GLU A 10 0.12 -14.48 52.89
C GLU A 10 1.54 -13.99 52.61
N LYS A 11 1.84 -12.71 52.90
CA LYS A 11 3.19 -12.16 52.81
C LYS A 11 4.17 -12.86 53.75
N GLU A 12 3.78 -13.11 55.00
CA GLU A 12 4.65 -13.82 55.95
C GLU A 12 4.93 -15.27 55.50
N LYS A 13 3.91 -15.99 54.98
CA LYS A 13 4.10 -17.32 54.39
C LYS A 13 5.05 -17.30 53.20
N LEU A 14 4.85 -16.39 52.26
CA LEU A 14 5.71 -16.24 51.09
C LEU A 14 7.14 -15.80 51.45
N SER A 15 7.34 -15.05 52.54
CA SER A 15 8.68 -14.63 52.99
C SER A 15 9.56 -15.77 53.50
N LYS A 16 8.93 -16.85 54.00
CA LYS A 16 9.62 -18.02 54.60
C LYS A 16 9.97 -19.12 53.59
N MET A 17 9.52 -19.01 52.33
CA MET A 17 9.76 -19.99 51.27
C MET A 17 11.06 -19.68 50.50
N THR A 18 11.74 -20.71 50.01
CA THR A 18 12.85 -20.55 49.05
C THR A 18 12.35 -20.13 47.68
N VAL A 19 13.20 -19.52 46.85
CA VAL A 19 12.83 -18.99 45.53
C VAL A 19 12.16 -20.05 44.63
N LYS A 20 12.60 -21.31 44.75
CA LYS A 20 12.07 -22.44 43.98
C LYS A 20 10.63 -22.79 44.39
N GLU A 21 10.36 -22.87 45.70
CA GLU A 21 9.03 -23.14 46.25
C GLU A 21 8.03 -22.02 45.94
N LYS A 22 8.50 -20.76 45.82
CA LYS A 22 7.65 -19.65 45.39
C LYS A 22 7.23 -19.78 43.93
N ILE A 23 8.15 -20.18 43.04
CA ILE A 23 7.84 -20.39 41.62
C ILE A 23 6.86 -21.55 41.45
N ASP A 24 7.07 -22.67 42.15
CA ASP A 24 6.18 -23.82 42.12
C ASP A 24 4.77 -23.46 42.63
N TYR A 25 4.69 -22.71 43.74
CA TYR A 25 3.41 -22.24 44.28
C TYR A 25 2.68 -21.29 43.31
N ILE A 26 3.41 -20.36 42.69
CA ILE A 26 2.85 -19.45 41.68
C ILE A 26 2.35 -20.23 40.46
N TRP A 27 3.11 -21.22 40.01
CA TRP A 27 2.72 -22.04 38.87
C TRP A 27 1.50 -22.92 39.19
N GLU A 28 1.45 -23.57 40.35
CA GLU A 28 0.35 -24.45 40.72
C GLU A 28 -0.97 -23.69 40.88
N TYR A 29 -0.93 -22.50 41.50
CA TYR A 29 -2.14 -21.72 41.81
C TYR A 29 -2.53 -20.70 40.73
N TYR A 30 -1.55 -20.07 40.06
CA TYR A 30 -1.79 -18.94 39.14
C TYR A 30 -1.52 -19.23 37.67
N LYS A 31 -1.10 -20.44 37.25
CA LYS A 31 -0.79 -20.75 35.83
C LYS A 31 -1.87 -20.29 34.83
N TYR A 32 -3.15 -20.53 35.13
CA TYR A 32 -4.23 -20.14 34.22
C TYR A 32 -4.42 -18.62 34.15
N TRP A 33 -4.23 -17.91 35.26
CA TRP A 33 -4.25 -16.45 35.30
C TRP A 33 -3.05 -15.86 34.56
N ILE A 34 -1.85 -16.44 34.73
CA ILE A 34 -0.63 -16.02 34.03
C ILE A 34 -0.79 -16.22 32.51
N ILE A 35 -1.28 -17.39 32.08
CA ILE A 35 -1.55 -17.66 30.66
C ILE A 35 -2.62 -16.71 30.12
N GLY A 36 -3.69 -16.46 30.89
CA GLY A 36 -4.75 -15.52 30.50
C GLY A 36 -4.24 -14.09 30.34
N ILE A 37 -3.40 -13.61 31.26
CA ILE A 37 -2.76 -12.30 31.16
C ILE A 37 -1.81 -12.24 29.97
N ALA A 38 -0.96 -13.26 29.78
CA ALA A 38 -0.05 -13.32 28.64
C ALA A 38 -0.80 -13.32 27.30
N ALA A 39 -1.86 -14.11 27.18
CA ALA A 39 -2.73 -14.13 26.01
C ALA A 39 -3.40 -12.76 25.79
N SER A 40 -3.89 -12.12 26.86
CA SER A 40 -4.48 -10.79 26.77
C SER A 40 -3.46 -9.74 26.32
N LEU A 41 -2.24 -9.76 26.85
CA LEU A 41 -1.16 -8.85 26.44
C LEU A 41 -0.76 -9.07 24.99
N PHE A 42 -0.71 -10.33 24.54
CA PHE A 42 -0.43 -10.66 23.14
C PHE A 42 -1.51 -10.12 22.19
N LEU A 43 -2.80 -10.27 22.56
CA LEU A 43 -3.91 -9.71 21.79
C LEU A 43 -3.86 -8.17 21.76
N ILE A 44 -3.60 -7.53 22.90
CA ILE A 44 -3.46 -6.07 22.97
C ILE A 44 -2.29 -5.60 22.10
N TYR A 45 -1.15 -6.30 22.16
CA TYR A 45 0.01 -6.00 21.33
C TYR A 45 -0.36 -6.06 19.84
N GLY A 46 -1.02 -7.14 19.38
CA GLY A 46 -1.44 -7.25 17.98
C GLY A 46 -2.39 -6.14 17.53
N ILE A 47 -3.32 -5.72 18.39
CA ILE A 47 -4.23 -4.60 18.10
C ILE A 47 -3.46 -3.28 18.01
N VAL A 48 -2.56 -3.01 18.96
CA VAL A 48 -1.76 -1.78 19.00
C VAL A 48 -0.84 -1.71 17.79
N ASP A 49 -0.15 -2.81 17.47
CA ASP A 49 0.73 -2.92 16.32
C ASP A 49 -0.03 -2.68 15.00
N ALA A 50 -1.18 -3.35 14.82
CA ALA A 50 -2.05 -3.12 13.68
C ALA A 50 -2.59 -1.69 13.61
N GLN A 51 -2.91 -1.07 14.75
CA GLN A 51 -3.38 0.31 14.80
C GLN A 51 -2.28 1.31 14.42
N ILE A 52 -1.05 1.11 14.92
CA ILE A 52 0.11 1.92 14.56
C ILE A 52 0.35 1.81 13.06
N GLU A 53 0.37 0.59 12.54
CA GLU A 53 0.55 0.35 11.11
C GLU A 53 -0.56 1.06 10.30
N ASN A 54 -1.83 0.85 10.63
CA ASN A 54 -2.97 1.48 9.93
C ASN A 54 -3.04 3.00 10.06
N SER A 55 -2.41 3.60 11.06
CA SER A 55 -2.40 5.05 11.26
C SER A 55 -1.27 5.75 10.49
N LYS A 56 -0.33 5.00 9.89
CA LYS A 56 0.72 5.59 9.07
C LYS A 56 0.12 6.29 7.84
N PRO A 57 0.49 7.54 7.55
CA PRO A 57 0.10 8.18 6.30
C PRO A 57 0.67 7.41 5.10
N THR A 58 -0.13 7.30 4.05
CA THR A 58 0.29 6.74 2.76
C THR A 58 1.07 7.80 2.01
N TYR A 59 2.33 7.50 1.68
CA TYR A 59 3.18 8.35 0.87
C TYR A 59 2.82 8.24 -0.62
N LEU A 60 2.61 7.02 -1.09
CA LEU A 60 2.23 6.72 -2.46
C LEU A 60 1.34 5.47 -2.50
N TYR A 61 0.26 5.55 -3.25
CA TYR A 61 -0.58 4.41 -3.60
C TYR A 61 -0.65 4.25 -5.13
N VAL A 62 -0.06 3.17 -5.64
CA VAL A 62 -0.12 2.81 -7.06
C VAL A 62 -1.01 1.59 -7.23
N THR A 63 -1.93 1.64 -8.19
CA THR A 63 -2.74 0.46 -8.56
C THR A 63 -2.29 -0.06 -9.93
N MET A 64 -1.93 -1.33 -9.99
CA MET A 64 -1.62 -2.03 -11.23
C MET A 64 -2.83 -2.87 -11.66
N VAL A 65 -3.53 -2.43 -12.69
CA VAL A 65 -4.71 -3.14 -13.23
C VAL A 65 -4.25 -4.20 -14.21
N ASN A 66 -4.79 -5.42 -14.11
CA ASN A 66 -4.45 -6.55 -14.98
C ASN A 66 -2.95 -6.92 -14.97
N SER A 67 -2.31 -6.81 -13.81
CA SER A 67 -0.90 -7.15 -13.60
C SER A 67 -0.71 -8.65 -13.38
N ASN A 68 0.40 -9.19 -13.88
CA ASN A 68 0.90 -10.54 -13.57
C ASN A 68 1.96 -10.52 -12.45
N MET A 69 2.19 -9.36 -11.84
CA MET A 69 3.21 -9.24 -10.81
C MET A 69 2.82 -10.04 -9.56
N VAL A 70 3.76 -10.86 -9.09
CA VAL A 70 3.61 -11.59 -7.83
C VAL A 70 3.96 -10.70 -6.64
N SER A 71 3.41 -11.02 -5.47
CA SER A 71 3.61 -10.25 -4.22
C SER A 71 5.08 -9.94 -3.89
N SER A 72 6.03 -10.85 -4.15
CA SER A 72 7.46 -10.58 -3.93
C SER A 72 8.00 -9.45 -4.82
N GLY A 73 7.46 -9.30 -6.03
CA GLY A 73 7.77 -8.19 -6.92
C GLY A 73 7.21 -6.86 -6.42
N GLU A 74 6.06 -6.88 -5.74
CA GLU A 74 5.48 -5.67 -5.13
C GLU A 74 6.37 -5.10 -4.04
N THR A 75 6.77 -5.97 -3.10
CA THR A 75 7.66 -5.58 -2.00
C THR A 75 8.99 -5.06 -2.55
N THR A 76 9.60 -5.77 -3.50
CA THR A 76 10.88 -5.35 -4.09
C THR A 76 10.78 -3.98 -4.78
N LEU A 77 9.71 -3.76 -5.56
CA LEU A 77 9.51 -2.50 -6.27
C LEU A 77 9.33 -1.32 -5.31
N MET A 78 8.51 -1.49 -4.26
CA MET A 78 8.25 -0.43 -3.30
C MET A 78 9.43 -0.18 -2.35
N ASP A 79 10.18 -1.21 -1.97
CA ASP A 79 11.39 -1.07 -1.16
C ASP A 79 12.50 -0.34 -1.93
N ASP A 80 12.75 -0.71 -3.19
CA ASP A 80 13.72 -0.03 -4.04
C ASP A 80 13.33 1.45 -4.27
N PHE A 81 12.02 1.72 -4.46
CA PHE A 81 11.53 3.09 -4.55
C PHE A 81 11.73 3.85 -3.23
N ALA A 82 11.45 3.21 -2.09
CA ALA A 82 11.67 3.82 -0.78
C ALA A 82 13.15 4.20 -0.58
N GLU A 83 14.07 3.35 -1.00
CA GLU A 83 15.51 3.63 -0.95
C GLU A 83 15.88 4.81 -1.85
N PHE A 84 15.41 4.82 -3.11
CA PHE A 84 15.64 5.91 -4.06
C PHE A 84 15.14 7.26 -3.54
N ALA A 85 13.91 7.29 -3.02
CA ALA A 85 13.25 8.49 -2.53
C ALA A 85 13.59 8.82 -1.06
N GLN A 86 14.44 8.03 -0.40
CA GLN A 86 14.85 8.17 1.01
C GLN A 86 13.66 8.19 1.98
N ILE A 87 12.66 7.32 1.74
CA ILE A 87 11.41 7.26 2.50
C ILE A 87 11.60 6.41 3.75
N ASP A 88 11.22 6.96 4.91
CA ASP A 88 11.20 6.23 6.18
C ASP A 88 9.93 5.38 6.31
N GLN A 89 10.02 4.12 5.88
CA GLN A 89 8.90 3.15 5.93
C GLN A 89 8.41 2.82 7.36
N THR A 90 9.15 3.23 8.40
CA THR A 90 8.67 3.11 9.79
C THR A 90 7.60 4.15 10.12
N LYS A 91 7.52 5.23 9.34
CA LYS A 91 6.58 6.35 9.53
C LYS A 91 5.51 6.45 8.44
N THR A 92 5.83 6.02 7.22
CA THR A 92 4.96 6.17 6.06
C THR A 92 4.76 4.83 5.35
N LYS A 93 3.63 4.70 4.65
CA LYS A 93 3.31 3.52 3.83
C LYS A 93 3.49 3.78 2.35
N LEU A 94 4.01 2.77 1.66
CA LEU A 94 3.98 2.66 0.21
C LEU A 94 3.06 1.49 -0.13
N ASN A 95 2.08 1.72 -1.00
CA ASN A 95 1.12 0.70 -1.38
C ASN A 95 1.21 0.45 -2.88
N LEU A 96 1.25 -0.83 -3.23
CA LEU A 96 1.09 -1.30 -4.59
C LEU A 96 -0.04 -2.32 -4.64
N ASP A 97 -1.12 -1.98 -5.31
CA ASP A 97 -2.29 -2.85 -5.44
C ASP A 97 -2.29 -3.53 -6.81
N THR A 98 -1.95 -4.83 -6.84
CA THR A 98 -1.98 -5.68 -8.05
C THR A 98 -3.24 -6.55 -8.11
N SER A 99 -4.14 -6.41 -7.13
CA SER A 99 -5.31 -7.29 -6.97
C SER A 99 -6.46 -6.95 -7.92
N ILE A 100 -6.36 -5.83 -8.65
CA ILE A 100 -7.41 -5.37 -9.56
C ILE A 100 -7.25 -6.06 -10.91
N GLN A 101 -8.23 -6.89 -11.22
CA GLN A 101 -8.32 -7.63 -12.47
C GLN A 101 -9.72 -7.41 -13.04
N MET A 102 -9.80 -6.85 -14.25
CA MET A 102 -11.07 -6.44 -14.85
C MET A 102 -11.01 -6.36 -16.37
N LYS A 103 -12.17 -6.56 -17.00
CA LYS A 103 -12.41 -6.32 -18.43
C LYS A 103 -13.22 -5.05 -18.67
N THR A 104 -13.02 -4.42 -19.82
CA THR A 104 -13.73 -3.18 -20.20
C THR A 104 -15.23 -3.39 -20.40
N ASP A 105 -15.65 -4.59 -20.82
CA ASP A 105 -17.05 -4.94 -21.01
C ASP A 105 -17.80 -5.20 -19.70
N MET A 106 -17.07 -5.30 -18.57
CA MET A 106 -17.61 -5.62 -17.24
C MET A 106 -18.59 -6.81 -17.27
N SER A 107 -18.33 -7.78 -18.15
CA SER A 107 -19.25 -8.88 -18.46
C SER A 107 -19.38 -9.91 -17.34
N ASP A 108 -18.40 -9.99 -16.44
CA ASP A 108 -18.40 -10.88 -15.29
C ASP A 108 -18.47 -10.13 -13.96
N GLU A 109 -19.09 -10.77 -12.96
CA GLU A 109 -19.31 -10.23 -11.61
C GLU A 109 -18.00 -9.78 -10.95
N TYR A 110 -16.93 -10.51 -11.23
CA TYR A 110 -15.61 -10.18 -10.71
C TYR A 110 -15.08 -8.86 -11.27
N SER A 111 -15.17 -8.65 -12.59
CA SER A 111 -14.84 -7.38 -13.23
C SER A 111 -15.70 -6.24 -12.70
N MET A 112 -17.01 -6.46 -12.48
CA MET A 112 -17.89 -5.46 -11.86
C MET A 112 -17.42 -5.07 -10.44
N ASN A 113 -17.06 -6.04 -9.61
CA ASN A 113 -16.57 -5.81 -8.25
C ASN A 113 -15.22 -5.08 -8.25
N SER A 114 -14.30 -5.46 -9.13
CA SER A 114 -13.00 -4.78 -9.32
C SER A 114 -13.18 -3.32 -9.75
N SER A 115 -14.06 -3.06 -10.72
CA SER A 115 -14.42 -1.69 -11.13
C SER A 115 -15.00 -0.89 -9.97
N ALA A 116 -15.94 -1.47 -9.21
CA ALA A 116 -16.55 -0.79 -8.07
C ALA A 116 -15.52 -0.45 -6.99
N LYS A 117 -14.57 -1.35 -6.70
CA LYS A 117 -13.44 -1.10 -5.79
C LYS A 117 -12.59 0.07 -6.29
N MET A 118 -12.22 0.07 -7.56
CA MET A 118 -11.39 1.12 -8.15
C MET A 118 -12.09 2.49 -8.12
N PHE A 119 -13.37 2.57 -8.47
CA PHE A 119 -14.16 3.81 -8.36
C PHE A 119 -14.31 4.28 -6.91
N ALA A 120 -14.51 3.37 -5.95
CA ALA A 120 -14.57 3.74 -4.54
C ALA A 120 -13.25 4.33 -4.04
N GLN A 121 -12.12 3.72 -4.43
CA GLN A 121 -10.78 4.22 -4.09
C GLN A 121 -10.47 5.56 -4.77
N PHE A 122 -10.86 5.74 -6.03
CA PHE A 122 -10.76 7.02 -6.73
C PHE A 122 -11.59 8.12 -6.05
N ALA A 123 -12.84 7.83 -5.69
CA ALA A 123 -13.71 8.77 -4.98
C ALA A 123 -13.18 9.12 -3.57
N ALA A 124 -12.56 8.14 -2.91
CA ALA A 124 -11.89 8.32 -1.62
C ALA A 124 -10.54 9.05 -1.71
N LYS A 125 -10.06 9.36 -2.94
CA LYS A 125 -8.74 9.98 -3.20
C LYS A 125 -7.57 9.17 -2.64
N THR A 126 -7.71 7.84 -2.62
CA THR A 126 -6.68 6.96 -2.07
C THR A 126 -5.68 6.47 -3.10
N ILE A 127 -6.02 6.53 -4.40
CA ILE A 127 -5.13 6.14 -5.51
C ILE A 127 -4.42 7.39 -6.00
N ASP A 128 -3.10 7.32 -6.07
CA ASP A 128 -2.26 8.42 -6.54
C ASP A 128 -1.87 8.26 -8.02
N ALA A 129 -1.60 7.01 -8.41
CA ALA A 129 -1.25 6.67 -9.78
C ALA A 129 -1.71 5.27 -10.14
N THR A 130 -1.75 5.01 -11.44
CA THR A 130 -2.17 3.71 -11.98
C THR A 130 -1.21 3.25 -13.06
N ILE A 131 -1.04 1.93 -13.14
CA ILE A 131 -0.36 1.27 -14.23
C ILE A 131 -1.37 0.32 -14.87
N MET A 132 -1.54 0.40 -16.18
CA MET A 132 -2.53 -0.42 -16.87
C MET A 132 -2.19 -0.58 -18.36
N ASN A 133 -2.84 -1.52 -19.04
CA ASN A 133 -2.74 -1.65 -20.49
C ASN A 133 -3.61 -0.59 -21.21
N LYS A 134 -3.44 -0.48 -22.53
CA LYS A 134 -4.08 0.57 -23.34
C LYS A 134 -5.61 0.53 -23.24
N ASP A 135 -6.21 -0.66 -23.26
CA ASP A 135 -7.67 -0.82 -23.16
C ASP A 135 -8.24 -0.24 -21.87
N MET A 136 -7.52 -0.37 -20.75
CA MET A 136 -7.93 0.21 -19.48
C MET A 136 -7.71 1.73 -19.45
N ILE A 137 -6.63 2.24 -20.07
CA ILE A 137 -6.46 3.70 -20.22
C ILE A 137 -7.65 4.28 -20.97
N ASP A 138 -8.02 3.68 -22.10
CA ASP A 138 -9.13 4.15 -22.93
C ASP A 138 -10.47 4.02 -22.21
N PHE A 139 -10.61 3.01 -21.34
CA PHE A 139 -11.80 2.87 -20.51
C PHE A 139 -11.93 3.94 -19.44
N PHE A 140 -10.84 4.48 -18.89
CA PHE A 140 -10.89 5.46 -17.80
C PHE A 140 -10.68 6.92 -18.24
N VAL A 141 -10.17 7.15 -19.45
CA VAL A 141 -9.82 8.49 -19.91
C VAL A 141 -11.04 9.41 -20.11
N ASP A 142 -12.15 8.86 -20.59
CA ASP A 142 -13.42 9.59 -20.79
C ASP A 142 -14.22 9.81 -19.48
N LYS A 143 -13.70 9.30 -18.36
CA LYS A 143 -14.26 9.45 -17.00
C LYS A 143 -13.47 10.48 -16.17
N ASP A 144 -12.65 11.28 -16.84
CA ASP A 144 -11.81 12.32 -16.22
C ASP A 144 -10.95 11.78 -15.06
N ALA A 145 -10.45 10.54 -15.21
CA ALA A 145 -9.68 9.89 -14.15
C ALA A 145 -8.24 10.43 -14.02
N PHE A 146 -7.67 10.96 -15.10
CA PHE A 146 -6.24 11.22 -15.21
C PHE A 146 -5.92 12.72 -15.27
N ALA A 147 -4.80 13.10 -14.64
CA ALA A 147 -4.22 14.42 -14.78
C ALA A 147 -3.52 14.59 -16.14
N ASP A 148 -3.39 15.82 -16.63
CA ASP A 148 -2.57 16.11 -17.80
C ASP A 148 -1.08 16.12 -17.45
N LEU A 149 -0.39 15.04 -17.84
CA LEU A 149 1.03 14.85 -17.60
C LEU A 149 1.89 15.98 -18.16
N LYS A 150 1.45 16.63 -19.25
CA LYS A 150 2.18 17.78 -19.81
C LYS A 150 2.19 18.98 -18.85
N THR A 151 1.14 19.14 -18.04
CA THR A 151 0.99 20.27 -17.12
C THR A 151 1.68 20.04 -15.78
N ILE A 152 1.76 18.79 -15.33
CA ILE A 152 2.24 18.46 -13.99
C ILE A 152 3.69 18.00 -13.96
N LEU A 153 4.23 17.47 -15.06
CA LEU A 153 5.60 16.95 -15.09
C LEU A 153 6.63 18.08 -15.22
N PRO A 154 7.83 17.92 -14.62
CA PRO A 154 8.97 18.79 -14.89
C PRO A 154 9.27 18.85 -16.39
N THR A 155 9.50 20.06 -16.91
CA THR A 155 9.73 20.28 -18.35
C THR A 155 10.87 19.43 -18.91
N ASP A 156 11.98 19.30 -18.19
CA ASP A 156 13.14 18.51 -18.61
C ASP A 156 12.80 17.02 -18.73
N PHE A 157 12.00 16.48 -17.81
CA PHE A 157 11.54 15.09 -17.85
C PHE A 157 10.58 14.86 -19.02
N TYR A 158 9.62 15.77 -19.19
CA TYR A 158 8.63 15.70 -20.27
C TYR A 158 9.31 15.72 -21.65
N GLU A 159 10.19 16.69 -21.90
CA GLU A 159 10.86 16.83 -23.20
C GLU A 159 11.77 15.63 -23.52
N LYS A 160 12.46 15.08 -22.51
CA LYS A 160 13.32 13.90 -22.68
C LYS A 160 12.54 12.66 -23.13
N HIS A 161 11.28 12.53 -22.72
CA HIS A 161 10.46 11.34 -22.98
C HIS A 161 9.19 11.62 -23.81
N LYS A 162 9.16 12.74 -24.53
CA LYS A 162 7.96 13.22 -25.24
C LYS A 162 7.29 12.18 -26.15
N ASP A 163 8.08 11.30 -26.77
CA ASP A 163 7.62 10.30 -27.73
C ASP A 163 6.93 9.09 -27.05
N ARG A 164 6.91 9.07 -25.71
CA ARG A 164 6.32 7.99 -24.90
C ARG A 164 4.96 8.34 -24.31
N PHE A 165 4.55 9.60 -24.38
CA PHE A 165 3.25 10.00 -23.86
C PHE A 165 2.15 9.65 -24.86
N ILE A 166 1.03 9.16 -24.34
CA ILE A 166 -0.17 8.93 -25.13
C ILE A 166 -1.21 10.00 -24.85
N THR A 167 -1.91 10.39 -25.91
CA THR A 167 -2.99 11.37 -25.84
C THR A 167 -4.32 10.67 -25.57
N GLY A 168 -5.05 11.23 -24.63
CA GLY A 168 -6.43 10.89 -24.30
C GLY A 168 -7.38 12.03 -24.66
N THR A 169 -8.68 11.73 -24.66
CA THR A 169 -9.73 12.74 -24.81
C THR A 169 -10.57 12.75 -23.53
N ASP A 170 -10.69 13.91 -22.89
CA ASP A 170 -11.51 14.08 -21.68
C ASP A 170 -13.02 14.01 -22.00
N SER A 171 -13.86 14.10 -20.95
CA SER A 171 -15.32 14.08 -21.13
C SER A 171 -15.89 15.27 -21.92
N GLU A 172 -15.11 16.35 -22.07
CA GLU A 172 -15.47 17.56 -22.83
C GLU A 172 -14.98 17.52 -24.28
N GLY A 173 -14.20 16.51 -24.68
CA GLY A 173 -13.65 16.37 -26.02
C GLY A 173 -12.28 17.01 -26.22
N ASN A 174 -11.60 17.47 -25.16
CA ASN A 174 -10.28 18.08 -25.26
C ASN A 174 -9.17 17.02 -25.20
N PRO A 175 -8.16 17.11 -26.07
CA PRO A 175 -7.01 16.22 -26.02
C PRO A 175 -6.02 16.63 -24.91
N PHE A 176 -5.51 15.66 -24.16
CA PHE A 176 -4.49 15.88 -23.13
C PHE A 176 -3.53 14.68 -23.01
N MET A 177 -2.37 14.85 -22.36
CA MET A 177 -1.41 13.75 -22.18
C MET A 177 -1.80 12.93 -20.95
N CYS A 178 -2.52 11.83 -21.17
CA CYS A 178 -3.17 11.08 -20.08
C CYS A 178 -2.27 10.02 -19.43
N ALA A 179 -1.32 9.47 -20.18
CA ALA A 179 -0.44 8.42 -19.69
C ALA A 179 0.90 8.38 -20.44
N MET A 180 1.86 7.65 -19.87
CA MET A 180 3.20 7.44 -20.42
C MET A 180 3.46 5.94 -20.58
N ASP A 181 3.94 5.52 -21.75
CA ASP A 181 4.45 4.17 -21.97
C ASP A 181 5.70 3.95 -21.09
N ILE A 182 5.66 2.95 -20.20
CA ILE A 182 6.75 2.57 -19.28
C ILE A 182 7.38 1.20 -19.61
N SER A 183 7.09 0.65 -20.79
CA SER A 183 7.54 -0.69 -21.22
C SER A 183 9.06 -0.84 -21.36
N ASP A 184 9.78 0.27 -21.50
CA ASP A 184 11.25 0.31 -21.61
C ASP A 184 11.96 0.52 -20.27
N SER A 185 11.21 0.74 -19.19
CA SER A 185 11.83 0.80 -17.87
C SER A 185 12.37 -0.58 -17.51
N LYS A 186 13.60 -0.60 -16.98
CA LYS A 186 14.29 -1.83 -16.62
C LYS A 186 13.45 -2.76 -15.74
N ILE A 187 12.69 -2.19 -14.81
CA ILE A 187 11.81 -2.93 -13.89
C ILE A 187 10.78 -3.74 -14.69
N PHE A 188 10.05 -3.11 -15.61
CA PHE A 188 9.00 -3.78 -16.36
C PHE A 188 9.52 -4.75 -17.43
N GLN A 189 10.77 -4.56 -17.89
CA GLN A 189 11.45 -5.54 -18.74
C GLN A 189 11.90 -6.80 -17.99
N GLU A 190 12.35 -6.66 -16.73
CA GLU A 190 12.86 -7.77 -15.93
C GLU A 190 11.76 -8.60 -15.27
N THR A 191 10.68 -7.95 -14.82
CA THR A 191 9.64 -8.62 -14.02
C THR A 191 8.58 -9.34 -14.86
N ASN A 192 8.47 -9.02 -16.15
CA ASN A 192 7.38 -9.48 -17.02
C ASN A 192 5.98 -9.26 -16.37
N SER A 193 5.83 -8.15 -15.63
CA SER A 193 4.63 -7.84 -14.84
C SER A 193 3.39 -7.58 -15.69
N TYR A 194 3.54 -7.39 -17.00
CA TYR A 194 2.45 -7.16 -17.93
C TYR A 194 2.63 -7.98 -19.20
N ALA A 195 1.52 -8.50 -19.73
CA ALA A 195 1.50 -9.19 -21.02
C ALA A 195 1.49 -8.22 -22.22
N GLU A 196 0.99 -7.01 -21.99
CA GLU A 196 0.90 -5.92 -22.98
C GLU A 196 1.72 -4.71 -22.51
N THR A 197 1.82 -3.67 -23.34
CA THR A 197 2.52 -2.43 -22.96
C THR A 197 1.89 -1.81 -21.70
N PRO A 198 2.64 -1.66 -20.59
CA PRO A 198 2.18 -0.93 -19.42
C PRO A 198 2.25 0.58 -19.66
N TYR A 199 1.19 1.28 -19.27
CA TYR A 199 1.10 2.73 -19.27
C TYR A 199 0.93 3.25 -17.85
N TYR A 200 1.75 4.22 -17.47
CA TYR A 200 1.66 4.94 -16.20
C TYR A 200 0.80 6.19 -16.35
N SER A 201 -0.16 6.39 -15.46
CA SER A 201 -0.97 7.61 -15.39
C SER A 201 -1.13 8.09 -13.95
N ILE A 202 -1.29 9.41 -13.78
CA ILE A 202 -1.48 10.06 -12.47
C ILE A 202 -2.95 10.42 -12.33
N ILE A 203 -3.52 10.11 -11.16
CA ILE A 203 -4.93 10.36 -10.88
C ILE A 203 -5.18 11.87 -10.69
N VAL A 204 -6.21 12.42 -11.34
CA VAL A 204 -6.47 13.87 -11.36
C VAL A 204 -6.71 14.47 -9.96
N ASN A 205 -7.26 13.68 -9.04
CA ASN A 205 -7.66 14.13 -7.71
C ASN A 205 -6.70 13.69 -6.59
N THR A 206 -5.51 13.18 -6.93
CA THR A 206 -4.48 12.76 -5.96
C THR A 206 -4.06 13.93 -5.07
N GLN A 207 -3.76 13.62 -3.81
CA GLN A 207 -3.15 14.56 -2.87
C GLN A 207 -1.61 14.45 -2.85
N ASN A 208 -1.05 13.43 -3.49
CA ASN A 208 0.37 13.08 -3.48
C ASN A 208 1.00 13.23 -4.87
N GLN A 209 0.60 14.25 -5.64
CA GLN A 209 1.03 14.44 -7.03
C GLN A 209 2.56 14.43 -7.18
N GLU A 210 3.28 15.13 -6.31
CA GLU A 210 4.74 15.17 -6.33
C GLU A 210 5.36 13.78 -6.11
N ASN A 211 4.77 12.96 -5.23
CA ASN A 211 5.23 11.61 -4.95
C ASN A 211 4.99 10.67 -6.14
N SER A 212 3.86 10.84 -6.85
CA SER A 212 3.59 10.13 -8.11
C SER A 212 4.61 10.49 -9.19
N ILE A 213 4.95 11.77 -9.33
CA ILE A 213 5.99 12.22 -10.27
C ILE A 213 7.35 11.61 -9.89
N GLN A 214 7.72 11.65 -8.61
CA GLN A 214 8.96 11.05 -8.11
C GLN A 214 9.04 9.54 -8.39
N PHE A 215 7.91 8.83 -8.29
CA PHE A 215 7.84 7.41 -8.65
C PHE A 215 8.05 7.19 -10.15
N LEU A 216 7.46 8.03 -11.01
CA LEU A 216 7.71 7.96 -12.45
C LEU A 216 9.18 8.24 -12.80
N GLU A 217 9.81 9.22 -12.14
CA GLU A 217 11.24 9.48 -12.29
C GLU A 217 12.09 8.30 -11.84
N TYR A 218 11.72 7.65 -10.73
CA TYR A 218 12.38 6.45 -10.24
C TYR A 218 12.37 5.32 -11.28
N LEU A 219 11.24 5.07 -11.95
CA LEU A 219 11.13 4.03 -13.00
C LEU A 219 12.15 4.24 -14.14
N TYR A 220 12.60 5.47 -14.37
CA TYR A 220 13.59 5.83 -15.40
C TYR A 220 14.98 6.16 -14.84
N SER A 221 15.15 6.16 -13.52
CA SER A 221 16.45 6.41 -12.87
C SER A 221 17.41 5.22 -12.97
N LYS A 222 16.87 4.00 -13.12
CA LYS A 222 17.63 2.75 -13.26
C LYS A 222 17.92 2.34 -14.73
N ASN A 223 17.66 3.23 -15.70
CA ASN A 223 17.95 3.03 -17.12
C ASN A 223 19.35 3.50 -17.51
#